data_AF-I4BPC3-F1
#
_entry.id   AF-I4BPC3-F1
#
_cell.length_a   1.000
_cell.length_b   1.000
_cell.length_c   1.000
_cell.angle_alpha   90.00
_cell.angle_beta   90.00
_cell.angle_gamma   90.00
#
_symmetry.space_group_name_H-M   'P 1'
#
loop_
_entity.id
_entity.type
_entity.pdbx_description
1 polymer ?
#
loop_
_entity_poly.entity_id
_entity_poly.type
_entity_poly.pdbx_seq_one_letter_code
_entity_poly.pdbx_strand_id
1 'polypeptide(L)'
;MQADVEVRVTVRFFAAARAAAGAEEEVVKLPAGATVADLIALLEARGETLSRVLARCSYLCDGVAVRDTATALGDAQTLDVLPPFAGG
;
A
#
# COMPACT_ATOMS: atom_id res chain seq x y z
N MET A 1 -18.28 -19.06 15.27
CA MET A 1 -18.57 -17.80 14.56
C MET A 1 -17.23 -17.11 14.35
N GLN A 2 -16.47 -17.50 13.32
CA GLN A 2 -15.26 -16.76 12.97
C GLN A 2 -15.75 -15.51 12.26
N ALA A 3 -15.76 -14.39 12.97
CA ALA A 3 -15.61 -13.12 12.28
C ALA A 3 -14.22 -13.21 11.65
N ASP A 4 -14.20 -13.49 10.36
CA ASP A 4 -13.08 -13.21 9.50
C ASP A 4 -12.84 -11.71 9.65
N VAL A 5 -12.03 -11.34 10.64
CA VAL A 5 -11.72 -9.94 10.93
C VAL A 5 -10.67 -9.59 9.88
N GLU A 6 -11.10 -9.41 8.64
CA GLU A 6 -10.29 -8.87 7.56
C GLU A 6 -10.57 -7.37 7.47
N VAL A 7 -9.52 -6.60 7.31
CA VAL A 7 -9.61 -5.17 6.99
C VAL A 7 -9.41 -5.00 5.49
N ARG A 8 -10.21 -4.12 4.90
CA ARG A 8 -10.09 -3.76 3.49
C ARG A 8 -9.36 -2.43 3.38
N VAL A 9 -8.23 -2.44 2.69
CA VAL A 9 -7.39 -1.26 2.51
C VAL A 9 -7.30 -0.95 1.03
N THR A 10 -7.70 0.25 0.65
CA THR A 10 -7.65 0.74 -0.73
C THR A 10 -6.26 1.29 -1.01
N VAL A 11 -5.48 0.63 -1.84
CA VAL A 11 -4.16 1.09 -2.27
C VAL A 11 -4.30 1.87 -3.57
N ARG A 12 -3.86 3.12 -3.58
CA ARG A 12 -3.86 3.98 -4.77
C ARG A 12 -2.44 4.18 -5.28
N PHE A 13 -2.20 3.81 -6.52
CA PHE A 13 -0.89 3.89 -7.14
C PHE A 13 -0.79 5.12 -8.05
N PHE A 14 0.27 5.91 -7.88
CA PHE A 14 0.52 7.11 -8.68
C PHE A 14 1.72 6.94 -9.61
N ALA A 15 1.69 7.62 -10.76
CA ALA A 15 2.80 7.71 -11.71
C ALA A 15 3.50 6.36 -12.00
N ALA A 16 4.78 6.22 -11.64
CA ALA A 16 5.56 5.00 -11.87
C ALA A 16 5.03 3.78 -11.11
N ALA A 17 4.42 3.98 -9.93
CA ALA A 17 3.81 2.89 -9.16
C ALA A 17 2.57 2.35 -9.86
N ARG A 18 1.77 3.21 -10.50
CA ARG A 18 0.62 2.78 -11.33
C ARG A 18 1.08 1.92 -12.49
N ALA A 19 2.15 2.32 -13.17
CA ALA A 19 2.72 1.56 -14.29
C ALA A 19 3.26 0.19 -13.83
N ALA A 20 3.88 0.13 -12.65
CA ALA A 20 4.40 -1.11 -12.07
C ALA A 20 3.30 -2.04 -11.53
N ALA A 21 2.27 -1.48 -10.89
CA ALA A 21 1.13 -2.23 -10.36
C ALA A 21 0.13 -2.65 -11.46
N GLY A 22 0.09 -1.92 -12.58
CA GLY A 22 -0.89 -2.13 -13.65
C GLY A 22 -2.30 -1.64 -13.33
N ALA A 23 -2.53 -1.12 -12.12
CA ALA A 23 -3.80 -0.60 -11.64
C ALA A 23 -3.60 0.79 -11.02
N GLU A 24 -4.64 1.64 -11.10
CA GLU A 24 -4.64 2.96 -10.45
C GLU A 24 -5.08 2.88 -8.98
N GLU A 25 -6.04 2.01 -8.68
CA GLU A 25 -6.40 1.64 -7.32
C GLU A 25 -6.66 0.14 -7.24
N GLU A 26 -6.40 -0.45 -6.07
CA GLU A 26 -6.76 -1.83 -5.76
C GLU A 26 -7.17 -1.94 -4.29
N VAL A 27 -8.20 -2.73 -4.01
CA VAL A 27 -8.59 -3.07 -2.64
C VAL A 27 -7.86 -4.35 -2.21
N VAL A 28 -6.98 -4.21 -1.22
CA VAL A 28 -6.27 -5.34 -0.61
C VAL A 28 -6.98 -5.74 0.68
N LYS A 29 -7.21 -7.04 0.82
CA LYS A 29 -7.75 -7.64 2.04
C LYS A 29 -6.60 -8.15 2.88
N LEU A 30 -6.57 -7.75 4.15
CA LEU A 30 -5.54 -8.13 5.09
C LEU A 30 -6.19 -8.63 6.39
N PRO A 31 -5.52 -9.51 7.14
CA PRO A 31 -6.00 -9.86 8.47
C PRO A 31 -6.05 -8.63 9.38
N ALA A 32 -7.00 -8.59 10.30
CA ALA A 32 -7.11 -7.49 11.25
C ALA A 32 -5.87 -7.42 12.13
N GLY A 33 -5.38 -6.19 12.32
CA GLY A 33 -4.10 -5.95 12.96
C GLY A 33 -2.91 -6.08 12.02
N ALA A 34 -3.11 -6.37 10.73
CA ALA A 34 -2.08 -6.15 9.72
C ALA A 34 -1.62 -4.70 9.73
N THR A 35 -0.37 -4.48 9.37
CA THR A 35 0.26 -3.17 9.41
C THR A 35 0.54 -2.68 8.00
N VAL A 36 0.88 -1.40 7.87
CA VAL A 36 1.32 -0.85 6.57
C VAL A 36 2.52 -1.62 6.03
N ALA A 37 3.44 -2.07 6.88
CA ALA A 37 4.57 -2.90 6.49
C ALA A 37 4.14 -4.24 5.87
N ASP A 38 3.12 -4.89 6.45
CA ASP A 38 2.58 -6.16 5.93
C ASP A 38 1.97 -5.98 4.54
N LEU A 39 1.19 -4.90 4.36
CA LEU A 39 0.63 -4.52 3.07
C LEU A 39 1.73 -4.24 2.04
N ILE A 40 2.76 -3.47 2.40
CA ILE A 40 3.88 -3.17 1.51
C ILE A 40 4.60 -4.46 1.13
N ALA A 41 4.95 -5.32 2.10
CA ALA A 41 5.62 -6.58 1.86
C ALA A 41 4.81 -7.49 0.91
N LEU A 42 3.48 -7.53 1.07
CA LEU A 42 2.59 -8.27 0.18
C LEU A 42 2.66 -7.72 -1.25
N LEU A 43 2.65 -6.40 -1.42
CA LEU A 43 2.79 -5.76 -2.74
C LEU A 43 4.19 -6.00 -3.34
N GLU A 44 5.24 -5.91 -2.54
CA GLU A 44 6.61 -6.19 -2.96
C GLU A 44 6.77 -7.64 -3.44
N ALA A 45 6.08 -8.59 -2.82
CA ALA A 45 6.12 -10.00 -3.20
C ALA A 45 5.42 -10.30 -4.54
N ARG A 46 4.60 -9.38 -5.08
CA ARG A 46 3.90 -9.57 -6.36
C ARG A 46 4.81 -9.43 -7.59
N GLY A 47 5.90 -8.67 -7.48
CA GLY A 47 6.82 -8.50 -8.60
C GLY A 47 7.97 -7.54 -8.33
N GLU A 48 9.14 -7.89 -8.86
CA GLU A 48 10.41 -7.19 -8.62
C GLU A 48 10.42 -5.72 -9.07
N THR A 49 9.67 -5.38 -10.13
CA THR A 49 9.51 -4.00 -10.59
C THR A 49 8.75 -3.17 -9.55
N LEU A 50 7.68 -3.72 -8.99
CA LEU A 50 6.88 -3.04 -7.98
C LEU A 50 7.68 -2.88 -6.69
N SER A 51 8.44 -3.89 -6.24
CA SER A 51 9.30 -3.78 -5.06
C SER A 51 10.35 -2.67 -5.22
N ARG A 52 11.02 -2.59 -6.38
CA ARG A 52 12.00 -1.52 -6.65
C ARG A 52 11.38 -0.13 -6.62
N VAL A 53 10.15 0.01 -7.10
CA VAL A 53 9.42 1.28 -7.04
C VAL A 53 9.02 1.59 -5.60
N LEU A 54 8.39 0.64 -4.90
CA LEU A 54 7.94 0.75 -3.51
C LEU A 54 9.09 1.15 -2.56
N ALA A 55 10.27 0.57 -2.70
CA ALA A 55 11.45 0.91 -1.89
C ALA A 55 11.88 2.39 -1.95
N ARG A 56 11.44 3.13 -2.98
CA ARG A 56 11.70 4.58 -3.13
C ARG A 56 10.44 5.43 -2.95
N CYS A 57 9.26 4.82 -2.86
CA CYS A 57 7.98 5.53 -2.73
C CYS A 57 7.78 6.07 -1.32
N SER A 58 6.99 7.14 -1.24
CA SER A 58 6.37 7.61 -0.01
C SER A 58 4.95 7.07 0.09
N TYR A 59 4.50 6.79 1.31
CA TYR A 59 3.17 6.26 1.58
C TYR A 59 2.36 7.29 2.37
N LEU A 60 1.11 7.51 1.98
CA LEU A 60 0.14 8.26 2.77
C LEU A 60 -1.00 7.33 3.16
N CYS A 61 -1.35 7.27 4.44
CA CYS A 61 -2.53 6.58 4.91
C CYS A 61 -3.59 7.64 5.23
N ASP A 62 -4.72 7.60 4.53
CA ASP A 62 -5.83 8.56 4.67
C ASP A 62 -5.37 10.03 4.53
N GLY A 63 -4.42 10.28 3.61
CA GLY A 63 -3.81 11.60 3.43
C GLY A 63 -2.73 11.98 4.45
N VAL A 64 -2.41 11.10 5.41
CA VAL A 64 -1.36 11.31 6.42
C VAL A 64 -0.10 10.55 6.04
N ALA A 65 1.05 11.22 5.99
CA ALA A 65 2.31 10.58 5.62
C ALA A 65 2.68 9.48 6.62
N VAL A 66 2.76 8.24 6.14
CA VAL A 66 3.15 7.09 6.96
C VAL A 66 4.65 7.17 7.20
N ARG A 67 5.01 7.57 8.41
CA ARG A 67 6.39 7.53 8.91
C ARG A 67 6.70 6.21 9.60
N ASP A 68 5.68 5.63 10.22
CA ASP A 68 5.76 4.38 10.95
C ASP A 68 4.94 3.32 10.24
N THR A 69 5.63 2.38 9.59
CA THR A 69 4.97 1.29 8.86
C THR A 69 4.47 0.17 9.77
N ALA A 70 4.80 0.21 11.07
CA ALA A 70 4.23 -0.68 12.08
C ALA A 70 2.82 -0.23 12.53
N THR A 71 2.33 0.91 12.02
CA THR A 71 0.95 1.35 12.20
C THR A 71 -0.01 0.29 11.68
N ALA A 72 -0.94 -0.13 12.56
CA ALA A 72 -1.99 -1.07 12.22
C ALA A 72 -2.98 -0.42 11.24
N LEU A 73 -3.33 -1.17 10.20
CA LEU A 73 -4.33 -0.79 9.23
C LEU A 73 -5.73 -1.13 9.74
N GLY A 74 -6.64 -0.18 9.61
CA GLY A 74 -8.06 -0.30 9.87
C GLY A 74 -8.85 -0.68 8.62
N ASP A 75 -10.11 -1.04 8.86
CA ASP A 75 -11.12 -1.19 7.81
C ASP A 75 -11.33 0.13 7.06
N ALA A 76 -11.57 0.01 5.74
CA ALA A 76 -11.85 1.10 4.82
C ALA A 76 -10.77 2.21 4.78
N GLN A 77 -9.53 1.90 5.14
CA GLN A 77 -8.41 2.84 5.02
C GLN A 77 -7.92 2.94 3.57
N THR A 78 -7.38 4.11 3.22
CA THR A 78 -6.77 4.35 1.92
C THR A 78 -5.27 4.55 2.08
N LEU A 79 -4.46 3.86 1.28
CA LEU A 79 -3.01 4.01 1.23
C LEU A 79 -2.59 4.53 -0.16
N ASP A 80 -2.14 5.78 -0.24
CA ASP A 80 -1.57 6.34 -1.46
C ASP A 80 -0.08 6.00 -1.55
N VAL A 81 0.31 5.37 -2.65
CA VAL A 81 1.70 5.10 -3.01
C VAL A 81 2.16 6.16 -3.98
N LEU A 82 2.99 7.09 -3.48
CA LEU A 82 3.56 8.17 -4.24
C LEU A 82 5.03 7.88 -4.54
N PRO A 83 5.39 7.51 -5.78
CA PRO A 83 6.79 7.46 -6.16
C PRO A 83 7.41 8.85 -6.05
N PRO A 84 8.73 8.93 -5.80
CA PRO A 84 9.43 10.19 -5.86
C PRO A 84 9.24 10.74 -7.27
N PHE A 85 8.91 12.02 -7.38
CA PHE A 85 8.80 12.68 -8.66
C PHE A 85 10.10 12.45 -9.44
N ALA A 86 10.05 11.58 -10.44
CA ALA A 86 11.04 11.52 -11.50
C ALA A 86 10.75 12.69 -12.45
N GLY A 87 10.84 13.92 -11.92
CA GLY A 87 10.86 15.13 -12.73
C GLY A 87 12.20 15.17 -13.45
N GLY A 88 12.22 14.63 -14.67
CA GLY A 88 13.25 14.91 -15.68
C GLY A 88 12.85 16.10 -16.53
#